data_AF-L9ZI38-F1
#
_entry.id   AF-L9ZI38-F1
#
_cell.length_a   1.000
_cell.length_b   1.000
_cell.length_c   1.000
_cell.angle_alpha   90.00
_cell.angle_beta   90.00
_cell.angle_gamma   90.00
#
_symmetry.space_group_name_H-M   'P 1'
#
loop_
_entity.id
_entity.type
_entity.pdbx_description
1 polymer ?
#
loop_
_entity_poly.entity_id
_entity_poly.type
_entity_poly.pdbx_seq_one_letter_code
_entity_poly.pdbx_strand_id
1 'polypeptide(L)' 'MAAASKAKRDDPEIDVVVFEQGKWVSYGACGLPYYIKGEIQSLTDLVGLV' A
#
# COMPACT_ATOMS: atom_id res chain seq x y z
N MET A 1 0.42 5.35 -3.75
CA MET A 1 1.83 5.13 -3.37
C MET A 1 2.80 5.09 -4.57
N ALA A 2 2.44 4.50 -5.72
CA ALA A 2 3.36 4.28 -6.87
C ALA A 2 4.20 5.50 -7.31
N ALA A 3 3.61 6.70 -7.34
CA ALA A 3 4.33 7.93 -7.68
C ALA A 3 5.45 8.27 -6.68
N ALA A 4 5.16 8.22 -5.38
CA ALA A 4 6.14 8.46 -4.32
C ALA A 4 7.28 7.43 -4.36
N SER A 5 6.94 6.14 -4.53
CA SER A 5 7.95 5.09 -4.65
C SER A 5 8.83 5.24 -5.90
N LYS A 6 8.28 5.73 -7.01
CA LYS A 6 9.05 6.00 -8.24
C LYS A 6 9.97 7.20 -8.05
N ALA A 7 9.45 8.31 -7.49
CA ALA A 7 10.25 9.49 -7.18
C ALA A 7 11.47 9.15 -6.32
N LYS A 8 11.29 8.37 -5.25
CA LYS A 8 12.39 7.96 -4.35
C LYS A 8 13.41 7.01 -5.00
N ARG A 9 13.01 6.23 -6.01
CA ARG A 9 13.93 5.39 -6.79
C ARG A 9 14.75 6.18 -7.80
N ASP A 10 14.13 7.21 -8.39
CA ASP A 10 14.78 8.05 -9.40
C ASP A 10 15.73 9.06 -8.77
N ASP A 11 15.38 9.55 -7.57
CA ASP A 11 16.23 10.38 -6.73
C ASP A 11 16.12 9.92 -5.26
N PRO A 12 17.12 9.21 -4.72
CA PRO A 12 17.12 8.79 -3.31
C PRO A 12 17.14 9.94 -2.30
N GLU A 13 17.63 11.13 -2.68
CA GLU A 13 17.79 12.27 -1.77
C GLU A 13 16.53 13.15 -1.69
N ILE A 14 15.60 13.01 -2.63
CA ILE A 14 14.35 13.78 -2.63
C ILE A 14 13.51 13.52 -1.37
N ASP A 15 13.03 14.59 -0.72
CA ASP A 15 12.10 14.46 0.40
C ASP A 15 10.66 14.31 -0.13
N VAL A 16 9.97 13.25 0.30
CA VAL A 16 8.65 12.87 -0.22
C VAL A 16 7.71 12.63 0.94
N VAL A 17 6.70 13.49 1.06
CA VAL A 17 5.63 13.35 2.05
C VAL A 17 4.34 12.93 1.36
N VAL A 18 3.73 11.84 1.84
CA VAL A 18 2.43 11.35 1.34
C VAL A 18 1.40 11.52 2.44
N PHE A 19 0.28 12.17 2.11
CA PHE A 19 -0.87 12.29 2.99
C PHE A 19 -1.92 11.26 2.62
N GLU A 20 -2.37 10.47 3.60
CA GLU A 20 -3.43 9.49 3.48
C GLU A 20 -4.45 9.76 4.60
N GLN A 21 -5.75 9.71 4.27
CA GLN A 21 -6.81 9.93 5.24
C GLN A 21 -7.16 8.64 6.00
N GLY A 22 -7.05 7.50 5.32
CA GLY A 22 -7.35 6.19 5.87
C GLY A 22 -6.32 5.68 6.87
N LYS A 23 -6.61 4.51 7.44
CA LYS A 23 -5.73 3.86 8.41
C LYS A 23 -4.54 3.13 7.78
N TRP A 24 -4.66 2.73 6.52
CA TRP A 24 -3.66 1.91 5.84
C TRP A 24 -3.14 2.63 4.62
N VAL A 25 -1.81 2.64 4.49
CA VAL A 25 -1.12 3.03 3.28
C VAL A 25 -0.81 1.77 2.46
N SER A 26 -0.84 1.89 1.13
CA SER A 26 -0.36 0.82 0.22
C SER A 26 -1.09 -0.53 0.33
N TYR A 27 -2.42 -0.56 0.36
CA TYR A 27 -3.16 -1.83 0.35
C TYR A 27 -3.72 -2.21 -1.03
N GLY A 28 -3.73 -3.51 -1.32
CA GLY A 28 -4.29 -4.08 -2.55
C GLY A 28 -5.80 -4.25 -2.45
N ALA A 29 -6.58 -3.23 -2.81
CA ALA A 29 -8.04 -3.28 -2.78
C ALA A 29 -8.62 -4.43 -3.61
N CYS A 30 -7.96 -4.80 -4.72
CA CYS A 30 -8.36 -5.94 -5.56
C CYS A 30 -8.34 -7.29 -4.82
N GLY A 31 -7.63 -7.39 -3.69
CA GLY A 31 -7.57 -8.59 -2.86
C GLY A 31 -8.76 -8.77 -1.90
N LEU A 32 -9.57 -7.73 -1.68
CA LEU A 32 -10.70 -7.75 -0.75
C LEU A 32 -11.74 -8.86 -1.03
N PRO A 33 -12.10 -9.18 -2.29
CA PRO A 33 -13.01 -10.29 -2.57
C PRO A 33 -12.51 -11.64 -2.05
N TYR A 34 -11.19 -11.87 -2.07
CA TYR A 34 -10.58 -13.11 -1.59
C TYR A 34 -10.52 -13.17 -0.06
N TYR A 35 -10.39 -12.02 0.61
CA TYR A 35 -10.59 -11.92 2.05
C TYR A 35 -12.03 -12.24 2.44
N ILE A 36 -13.01 -11.66 1.74
CA ILE A 36 -14.44 -11.94 1.98
C ILE A 36 -14.77 -13.42 1.73
N LYS A 37 -14.14 -14.04 0.72
CA LYS A 37 -14.27 -15.47 0.42
C LYS A 37 -13.60 -16.38 1.48
N GLY A 38 -12.75 -15.83 2.34
CA GLY A 38 -11.98 -16.57 3.34
C GLY A 38 -10.70 -17.24 2.82
N GLU A 39 -10.28 -16.94 1.58
CA GLU A 39 -8.99 -17.41 1.05
C GLU A 39 -7.82 -16.62 1.62
N ILE A 40 -8.03 -15.34 1.90
CA ILE A 40 -7.09 -14.49 2.64
C ILE A 40 -7.59 -14.39 4.08
N GLN A 41 -6.72 -14.67 5.04
CA GLN A 41 -7.09 -14.87 6.44
C GLN A 41 -7.05 -13.57 7.24
N SER A 42 -6.21 -12.61 6.84
CA SER A 42 -6.10 -11.31 7.50
C SER A 42 -6.11 -10.15 6.51
N LEU A 43 -6.75 -9.04 6.90
CA LEU A 43 -6.69 -7.77 6.15
C LEU A 43 -5.26 -7.22 6.06
N THR A 44 -4.39 -7.54 7.03
CA THR A 44 -2.97 -7.14 7.00
C THR A 44 -2.21 -7.78 5.85
N ASP A 45 -2.67 -8.93 5.35
CA ASP A 45 -2.04 -9.63 4.23
C ASP A 45 -2.28 -8.89 2.90
N LEU A 46 -3.22 -7.94 2.88
CA LEU A 46 -3.47 -7.05 1.75
C LEU A 46 -2.65 -5.76 1.80
N VAL A 47 -1.99 -5.47 2.91
CA VAL A 47 -1.20 -4.25 3.09
C VAL A 47 0.23 -4.50 2.65
N GLY A 48 0.71 -3.73 1.69
CA GLY A 48 2.12 -3.68 1.33
C GLY A 48 2.89 -2.98 2.43
N LEU A 49 3.39 -3.73 3.40
CA LEU A 49 4.33 -3.24 4.40
C LEU A 49 5.61 -2.82 3.67
N VAL A 50 6.00 -1.55 3.87
CA VAL A 50 7.23 -0.96 3.35
C VAL A 50 8.42 -1.46 4.15
#